data_AF-A0A6N7YAI4-F1
#
_entry.id   AF-A0A6N7YAI4-F1
#
_cell.length_a   1.000
_cell.length_b   1.000
_cell.length_c   1.000
_cell.angle_alpha   90.00
_cell.angle_beta   90.00
_cell.angle_gamma   90.00
#
_symmetry.space_group_name_H-M   'P 1'
#
loop_
_entity.id
_entity.type
_entity.pdbx_description
1 polymer ?
#
loop_
_entity_poly.entity_id
_entity_poly.type
_entity_poly.pdbx_seq_one_letter_code
_entity_poly.pdbx_strand_id
1 'polypeptide(L)'
;MIYILQVDFPIDGPFGQEMSTQFADLAKSINEEPGFLWKIWTENADEKEAGGIYAFDSYENAENYLNMHSERLKSMGVPNVNAKIFATNDTLTKITHGRLT
;
A
#
# COMPACT_ATOMS: atom_id res chain seq x y z
N MET A 1 -13.78 1.21 -12.08
CA MET A 1 -12.82 0.10 -12.26
C MET A 1 -11.82 0.26 -11.14
N ILE A 2 -11.52 -0.80 -10.39
CA ILE A 2 -10.59 -0.68 -9.26
C ILE A 2 -9.17 -0.90 -9.76
N TYR A 3 -8.25 -0.13 -9.18
CA TYR A 3 -6.82 -0.24 -9.45
C TYR A 3 -6.09 -0.68 -8.18
N ILE A 4 -5.27 -1.71 -8.33
CA ILE A 4 -4.41 -2.22 -7.26
C ILE A 4 -3.04 -1.60 -7.42
N LEU A 5 -2.63 -0.85 -6.40
CA LEU A 5 -1.24 -0.46 -6.22
C LEU A 5 -0.59 -1.47 -5.26
N GLN A 6 0.41 -2.21 -5.75
CA GLN A 6 1.27 -3.06 -4.94
C GLN A 6 2.56 -2.30 -4.65
N VAL A 7 2.95 -2.22 -3.38
CA VAL A 7 4.19 -1.58 -2.95
C VAL A 7 4.92 -2.47 -1.94
N ASP A 8 6.24 -2.63 -2.10
CA ASP A 8 7.14 -3.23 -1.14
C ASP A 8 8.48 -2.48 -1.10
N PHE A 9 9.12 -2.50 0.07
CA PHE A 9 10.40 -1.82 0.31
C PHE A 9 11.15 -2.41 1.51
N PRO A 10 12.49 -2.29 1.54
CA PRO A 10 13.30 -2.74 2.66
C PRO A 10 13.09 -1.85 3.90
N ILE A 11 13.03 -2.48 5.07
CA ILE A 11 12.93 -1.82 6.39
C ILE A 11 13.56 -2.72 7.47
N ASP A 12 14.39 -2.15 8.36
CA ASP A 12 15.00 -2.92 9.46
C ASP A 12 14.04 -3.21 10.63
N GLY A 13 12.88 -2.53 10.64
CA GLY A 13 11.88 -2.54 11.69
C GLY A 13 11.34 -1.13 11.96
N PRO A 14 10.34 -0.99 12.84
CA PRO A 14 9.73 -2.04 13.65
C PRO A 14 8.81 -2.99 12.85
N PHE A 15 8.44 -4.13 13.46
CA PHE A 15 7.50 -5.13 12.94
C PHE A 15 6.37 -5.42 13.94
N GLY A 16 5.29 -6.05 13.48
CA GLY A 16 4.16 -6.50 14.29
C GLY A 16 3.50 -5.38 15.10
N GLN A 17 3.31 -5.62 16.41
CA GLN A 17 2.60 -4.68 17.27
C GLN A 17 3.30 -3.32 17.38
N GLU A 18 4.64 -3.29 17.35
CA GLU A 18 5.40 -2.05 17.40
C GLU A 18 5.19 -1.24 16.11
N MET A 19 5.21 -1.91 14.95
CA MET A 19 4.87 -1.28 13.67
C MET A 19 3.46 -0.69 13.71
N SER A 20 2.47 -1.43 14.20
CA SER A 20 1.09 -0.94 14.28
C SER A 20 0.93 0.30 15.18
N THR A 21 1.77 0.42 16.21
CA THR A 21 1.73 1.54 17.14
C THR A 21 2.37 2.78 16.51
N GLN A 22 3.55 2.62 15.90
CA GLN A 22 4.28 3.72 15.28
C GLN A 22 3.60 4.25 14.01
N PHE A 23 2.99 3.38 13.22
CA PHE A 23 2.34 3.76 11.95
C PHE A 23 0.82 3.94 12.07
N ALA A 24 0.26 4.01 13.28
CA ALA A 24 -1.18 4.19 13.48
C ALA A 24 -1.71 5.48 12.83
N ASP A 25 -1.03 6.60 13.02
CA ASP A 25 -1.47 7.88 12.45
C ASP A 25 -1.27 7.96 10.94
N LEU A 26 -0.21 7.31 10.43
CA LEU A 26 -0.03 7.10 9.00
C LEU A 26 -1.16 6.25 8.41
N ALA A 27 -1.57 5.16 9.08
CA ALA A 27 -2.68 4.33 8.64
C ALA A 27 -4.00 5.11 8.60
N LYS A 28 -4.23 6.02 9.55
CA LYS A 28 -5.40 6.91 9.54
C LYS A 28 -5.36 7.89 8.38
N SER A 29 -4.21 8.54 8.14
CA SER A 29 -4.09 9.56 7.09
C SER A 29 -4.33 9.01 5.68
N ILE A 30 -4.00 7.73 5.44
CA ILE A 30 -4.24 7.08 4.14
C ILE A 30 -5.74 7.03 3.80
N ASN A 31 -6.64 6.97 4.79
CA ASN A 31 -8.09 6.97 4.53
C ASN A 31 -8.60 8.28 3.92
N GLU A 32 -7.83 9.36 4.03
CA GLU A 32 -8.18 10.70 3.52
C GLU A 32 -7.67 10.94 2.09
N GLU A 33 -6.94 9.97 1.52
CA GLU A 33 -6.38 10.10 0.17
C GLU A 33 -7.46 9.99 -0.90
N PRO A 34 -7.43 10.84 -1.95
CA PRO A 34 -8.42 10.83 -3.01
C PRO A 34 -8.58 9.43 -3.64
N GLY A 35 -9.81 8.94 -3.69
CA GLY A 35 -10.15 7.68 -4.33
C GLY A 35 -9.62 6.42 -3.64
N PHE A 36 -9.04 6.54 -2.43
CA PHE A 36 -8.61 5.38 -1.64
C PHE A 36 -9.81 4.56 -1.17
N LEU A 37 -9.73 3.24 -1.32
CA LEU A 37 -10.79 2.31 -0.92
C LEU A 37 -10.39 1.49 0.32
N TRP A 38 -9.22 0.86 0.26
CA TRP A 38 -8.68 0.06 1.36
C TRP A 38 -7.20 -0.27 1.14
N LYS A 39 -6.53 -0.69 2.22
CA LYS A 39 -5.15 -1.16 2.22
C LYS A 39 -5.03 -2.45 3.01
N ILE A 40 -4.20 -3.37 2.54
CA ILE A 40 -3.63 -4.47 3.31
C ILE A 40 -2.18 -4.09 3.63
N TRP A 41 -1.84 -4.01 4.91
CA TRP A 41 -0.45 -3.85 5.35
C TRP A 41 0.26 -5.19 5.25
N THR A 42 1.48 -5.18 4.71
CA THR A 42 2.31 -6.38 4.54
C THR A 42 3.65 -6.16 5.23
N GLU A 43 4.16 -7.20 5.87
CA GLU A 43 5.46 -7.20 6.53
C GLU A 43 6.09 -8.59 6.46
N ASN A 44 7.41 -8.63 6.38
CA ASN A 44 8.23 -9.82 6.46
C ASN A 44 9.49 -9.47 7.24
N ALA A 45 9.50 -9.79 8.54
CA ALA A 45 10.61 -9.48 9.43
C ALA A 45 11.90 -10.24 9.08
N ASP A 46 11.77 -11.48 8.58
CA ASP A 46 12.91 -12.33 8.25
C ASP A 46 13.69 -11.77 7.04
N GLU A 47 12.98 -11.28 6.03
CA GLU A 47 13.57 -10.66 4.83
C GLU A 47 13.76 -9.15 4.96
N LYS A 48 13.36 -8.56 6.09
CA LYS A 48 13.42 -7.11 6.35
C LYS A 48 12.67 -6.28 5.30
N GLU A 49 11.43 -6.67 5.03
CA GLU A 49 10.58 -6.02 4.04
C GLU A 49 9.23 -5.61 4.64
N ALA A 50 8.70 -4.49 4.18
CA ALA A 50 7.33 -4.07 4.46
C ALA A 50 6.71 -3.41 3.23
N GLY A 51 5.40 -3.22 3.28
CA GLY A 51 4.71 -2.64 2.14
C GLY A 51 3.20 -2.55 2.31
N GLY A 52 2.50 -2.68 1.19
CA GLY A 52 1.08 -2.90 1.21
C GLY A 52 0.46 -3.07 -0.17
N ILE A 53 -0.75 -3.59 -0.13
CA ILE A 53 -1.65 -3.70 -1.28
C ILE A 53 -2.76 -2.68 -1.08
N TYR A 54 -2.87 -1.73 -2.00
CA TYR A 54 -3.81 -0.62 -1.94
C TYR A 54 -4.83 -0.76 -3.06
N ALA A 55 -6.08 -0.38 -2.80
CA ALA A 55 -7.10 -0.26 -3.83
C ALA A 55 -7.56 1.18 -3.99
N PHE A 56 -7.63 1.63 -5.24
CA PHE A 56 -8.11 2.94 -5.64
C PHE A 56 -9.23 2.85 -6.68
N ASP A 57 -10.10 3.86 -6.73
CA ASP A 57 -11.20 3.95 -7.67
C ASP A 57 -10.79 4.35 -9.11
N SER A 58 -9.54 4.80 -9.29
CA SER A 58 -8.99 5.21 -10.57
C SER A 58 -7.47 5.00 -10.63
N TYR A 59 -6.93 4.89 -11.84
CA TYR A 59 -5.49 4.81 -12.09
C TYR A 59 -4.78 6.08 -11.64
N GLU A 60 -5.36 7.25 -11.97
CA GLU A 60 -4.79 8.56 -11.63
C GLU A 60 -4.64 8.75 -10.13
N ASN A 61 -5.65 8.37 -9.33
CA ASN A 61 -5.55 8.42 -7.87
C ASN A 61 -4.47 7.46 -7.34
N ALA A 62 -4.36 6.25 -7.89
CA ALA A 62 -3.30 5.31 -7.52
C ALA A 62 -1.89 5.84 -7.85
N GLU A 63 -1.71 6.45 -9.02
CA GLU A 63 -0.44 7.01 -9.49
C GLU A 63 -0.05 8.26 -8.67
N ASN A 64 -0.99 9.14 -8.38
CA ASN A 64 -0.78 10.31 -7.54
C ASN A 64 -0.35 9.89 -6.11
N TYR A 65 -1.04 8.91 -5.53
CA TYR A 65 -0.66 8.38 -4.23
C TYR A 65 0.72 7.72 -4.26
N LEU A 66 1.06 6.94 -5.30
CA LEU A 66 2.38 6.34 -5.45
C LEU A 66 3.49 7.40 -5.48
N ASN A 67 3.30 8.49 -6.23
CA ASN A 67 4.29 9.57 -6.32
C ASN A 67 4.55 10.22 -4.95
N MET A 68 3.48 10.66 -4.28
CA MET A 68 3.58 11.24 -2.93
C MET A 68 4.16 10.26 -1.91
N HIS A 69 3.70 9.00 -1.92
CA HIS A 69 4.14 8.00 -0.96
C HIS A 69 5.62 7.63 -1.16
N SER A 70 6.08 7.59 -2.40
CA SER A 70 7.49 7.35 -2.73
C SER A 70 8.39 8.46 -2.19
N GLU A 71 7.96 9.73 -2.26
CA GLU A 71 8.69 10.86 -1.66
C GLU A 71 8.72 10.76 -0.14
N ARG A 72 7.59 10.39 0.49
CA ARG A 72 7.52 10.15 1.93
C ARG A 72 8.44 9.00 2.38
N LEU A 73 8.50 7.89 1.64
CA LEU A 73 9.38 6.77 1.97
C LEU A 73 10.85 7.14 1.83
N LYS A 74 11.20 7.91 0.79
CA LYS A 74 12.55 8.46 0.64
C LYS A 74 12.96 9.34 1.82
N SER A 75 12.06 10.19 2.33
CA SER A 75 12.37 11.02 3.50
C SER A 75 12.50 10.21 4.80
N MET A 76 11.95 8.99 4.84
CA MET A 76 12.13 8.01 5.92
C MET A 76 13.38 7.13 5.76
N GLY A 77 14.23 7.38 4.75
CA GLY A 77 15.47 6.64 4.53
C GLY A 77 15.31 5.37 3.70
N VAL A 78 14.17 5.18 3.02
CA VAL A 78 13.94 4.07 2.09
C VAL A 78 14.29 4.52 0.67
N PRO A 79 15.47 4.15 0.12
CA PRO A 79 15.94 4.72 -1.14
C PRO A 79 15.20 4.16 -2.36
N ASN A 80 14.79 2.90 -2.28
CA ASN A 80 14.16 2.16 -3.37
C ASN A 80 12.82 1.60 -2.91
N VAL A 81 11.79 1.85 -3.71
CA VAL A 81 10.44 1.34 -3.53
C VAL A 81 10.10 0.54 -4.77
N ASN A 82 9.72 -0.72 -4.60
CA ASN A 82 9.15 -1.51 -5.68
C ASN A 82 7.65 -1.21 -5.74
N ALA A 83 7.15 -0.81 -6.91
CA ALA A 83 5.74 -0.49 -7.07
C ALA A 83 5.20 -0.94 -8.43
N LYS A 84 3.95 -1.41 -8.44
CA LYS A 84 3.21 -1.77 -9.66
C LYS A 84 1.74 -1.36 -9.52
N ILE A 85 1.15 -0.91 -10.62
CA ILE A 85 -0.28 -0.60 -10.69
C ILE A 85 -0.95 -1.59 -11.66
N PHE A 86 -2.04 -2.21 -11.23
CA PHE A 86 -2.82 -3.15 -12.03
C PHE A 86 -4.31 -2.76 -12.02
N ALA A 87 -5.01 -2.98 -13.13
CA ALA A 87 -6.47 -3.01 -13.10
C ALA A 87 -6.94 -4.36 -12.52
N THR A 88 -8.04 -4.36 -11.76
CA THR A 88 -8.64 -5.61 -11.26
C THR A 88 -9.31 -6.41 -12.38
N ASN A 89 -9.27 -7.74 -12.27
CA ASN A 89 -10.19 -8.61 -13.00
C ASN A 89 -11.35 -8.98 -12.07
N ASP A 90 -12.39 -8.15 -12.08
CA ASP A 90 -13.49 -8.24 -11.10
C ASP A 90 -14.19 -9.61 -11.08
N THR A 91 -14.27 -10.30 -12.21
CA THR A 91 -14.92 -11.63 -12.29
C THR A 91 -14.09 -12.67 -11.55
N LEU A 92 -12.79 -12.74 -11.83
CA LEU A 92 -11.90 -13.68 -11.15
C LEU A 92 -11.75 -13.34 -9.67
N THR A 93 -11.66 -12.05 -9.33
CA THR A 93 -11.58 -11.57 -7.94
C THR A 93 -12.80 -12.00 -7.13
N LYS A 94 -14.01 -11.93 -7.70
CA LYS A 94 -15.23 -12.40 -7.01
C LYS A 94 -15.21 -13.90 -6.75
N ILE A 95 -14.72 -14.70 -7.70
CA ILE A 95 -14.60 -16.17 -7.55
C ILE A 95 -13.64 -16.51 -6.40
N THR A 96 -12.54 -15.75 -6.26
CA THR A 96 -11.55 -15.94 -5.19
C THR A 96 -11.81 -15.09 -3.94
N HIS A 97 -13.02 -14.54 -3.81
CA HIS A 97 -13.49 -13.78 -2.64
C HIS A 97 -12.67 -12.53 -2.30
N GLY A 98 -11.94 -11.97 -3.28
CA GLY A 98 -11.20 -10.73 -3.08
C GLY A 98 -12.12 -9.53 -2.92
N ARG A 99 -11.68 -8.56 -2.13
CA ARG A 99 -12.39 -7.30 -1.91
C ARG A 99 -12.28 -6.41 -3.14
N LEU A 100 -13.38 -5.81 -3.57
CA LEU A 100 -13.44 -4.81 -4.65
C LEU A 100 -13.86 -3.43 -4.11
N THR A 101 -14.55 -3.38 -2.96
CA THR A 101 -15.01 -2.16 -2.28
C THR A 101 -14.93 -2.36 -0.79
#